data_AF-A0A6L5XVN4-F1
#
_entry.id   AF-A0A6L5XVN4-F1
#
_cell.length_a   1.000
_cell.length_b   1.000
_cell.length_c   1.000
_cell.angle_alpha   90.00
_cell.angle_beta   90.00
_cell.angle_gamma   90.00
#
_symmetry.space_group_name_H-M   'P 1'
#
loop_
_entity.id
_entity.type
_entity.pdbx_description
1 polymer ?
#
loop_
_entity_poly.entity_id
_entity_poly.type
_entity_poly.pdbx_seq_one_letter_code
_entity_poly.pdbx_strand_id
1 'polypeptide(L)'
;MVKLTINHKSFEVEDGITIMEACEQANMPVPSLCYLKDLNEIGACRVCVVEVIGMERLVTACNNPVWNGMEILTNSPKVREARKTNVDLILSQHDCFCPTCIRNGNCKLQKIAFSLGIHQAGYQRDITTTPWPKDIPLIRDSGKCIKCMRCIQICDKVQSLHIWDVAKTGSRTTVSVSENRNILEAPCSFCGQCVTHCPTGALSARDDKEQLFAYDAPIADPDKVVVVSIAPAVRTAWAEESGLPREAATPGKLVAALRQMGFQYVFDTNYAADLTIMEEGSEFLERLSHKEDFDYPLFTSCCPGWVRFLKSQYPELTTCLSTAKSPQQMQGTIIKTYFAKVAGIQPENIYHVSIMPCMAKKAEADIPTINDSGAGKDVDLVLTTRELIRQCRSMNIDFSSLEEEEFDSPLGTGTGAGVIFGATGGVMEAALRSCYYLVTGKNADADAFKEIRGMDGWRESSIDINNTTIKTAVVNGLGNARKLIEALLKGEVQYDFVEVMACPGGCVGGGGQPIHLDEEETEDRREYLYSLDQNAPLRFSHENPEIQKTYEDFLEKPLSHLAHELLHTDHTAWTVPGTKKIKPE
;
A
#
# COMPACT_ATOMS: atom_id res chain seq x y z
N MET A 1 38.85 -6.27 -2.21
CA MET A 1 38.89 -5.03 -3.00
C MET A 1 39.38 -5.34 -4.40
N VAL A 2 38.70 -4.80 -5.40
CA VAL A 2 38.93 -4.98 -6.83
C VAL A 2 39.31 -3.63 -7.43
N LYS A 3 40.41 -3.55 -8.18
CA LYS A 3 40.80 -2.34 -8.92
C LYS A 3 40.27 -2.40 -10.34
N LEU A 4 39.56 -1.36 -10.76
CA LEU A 4 38.99 -1.25 -12.09
C LEU A 4 39.06 0.18 -12.61
N THR A 5 38.82 0.37 -13.90
CA THR A 5 38.76 1.67 -14.55
C THR A 5 37.36 1.88 -15.13
N ILE A 6 36.68 2.96 -14.75
CA ILE A 6 35.37 3.34 -15.31
C ILE A 6 35.53 4.71 -15.97
N ASN A 7 35.25 4.81 -17.27
CA ASN A 7 35.39 6.03 -18.07
C ASN A 7 36.76 6.71 -17.86
N HIS A 8 37.83 5.92 -17.98
CA HIS A 8 39.23 6.35 -17.84
C HIS A 8 39.66 6.83 -16.44
N LYS A 9 38.84 6.60 -15.40
CA LYS A 9 39.19 6.85 -14.00
C LYS A 9 39.30 5.55 -13.24
N SER A 10 40.36 5.40 -12.43
CA SER A 10 40.57 4.21 -11.61
C SER A 10 39.79 4.29 -10.31
N PHE A 11 39.19 3.16 -9.92
CA PHE A 11 38.42 3.00 -8.69
C PHE A 11 38.82 1.68 -8.00
N GLU A 12 38.57 1.63 -6.70
CA GLU A 12 38.71 0.43 -5.90
C GLU A 12 37.38 0.16 -5.20
N VAL A 13 36.78 -0.99 -5.47
CA VAL A 13 35.45 -1.36 -4.97
C VAL A 13 35.52 -2.72 -4.27
N GLU A 14 34.46 -3.08 -3.55
CA GLU A 14 34.34 -4.41 -2.95
C GLU A 14 34.31 -5.52 -4.02
N ASP A 15 34.85 -6.69 -3.67
CA ASP A 15 34.80 -7.84 -4.57
C ASP A 15 33.40 -8.44 -4.61
N GLY A 16 32.96 -8.93 -5.77
CA GLY A 16 31.65 -9.55 -5.94
C GLY A 16 30.48 -8.59 -6.26
N ILE A 17 30.65 -7.27 -6.17
CA ILE A 17 29.60 -6.33 -6.60
C ILE A 17 29.42 -6.33 -8.13
N THR A 18 28.23 -5.98 -8.59
CA THR A 18 27.94 -5.85 -10.01
C THR A 18 28.63 -4.62 -10.63
N ILE A 19 28.81 -4.64 -11.95
CA ILE A 19 29.26 -3.46 -12.70
C ILE A 19 28.33 -2.27 -12.44
N MET A 20 27.02 -2.51 -12.30
CA MET A 20 26.03 -1.45 -12.03
C MET A 20 26.29 -0.77 -10.68
N GLU A 21 26.48 -1.54 -9.62
CA GLU A 21 26.78 -1.02 -8.29
C GLU A 21 28.15 -0.31 -8.26
N ALA A 22 29.16 -0.84 -8.96
CA ALA A 22 30.45 -0.17 -9.09
C ALA A 22 30.32 1.19 -9.81
N CYS A 23 29.47 1.25 -10.84
CA CYS A 23 29.17 2.50 -11.56
C CYS A 23 28.41 3.50 -10.68
N GLU A 24 27.49 3.03 -9.83
CA GLU A 24 26.77 3.87 -8.86
C GLU A 24 27.72 4.46 -7.81
N GLN A 25 28.59 3.64 -7.21
CA GLN A 25 29.63 4.11 -6.27
C GLN A 25 30.59 5.14 -6.90
N ALA A 26 30.85 5.00 -8.20
CA ALA A 26 31.68 5.94 -8.97
C ALA A 26 30.94 7.22 -9.40
N ASN A 27 29.67 7.42 -9.04
CA ASN A 27 28.80 8.49 -9.51
C ASN A 27 28.68 8.54 -11.06
N MET A 28 28.65 7.37 -11.69
CA MET A 28 28.53 7.20 -13.15
C MET A 28 27.37 6.27 -13.50
N PRO A 29 26.12 6.64 -13.18
CA PRO A 29 24.98 5.73 -13.23
C PRO A 29 24.73 5.18 -14.63
N VAL A 30 24.36 3.89 -14.68
CA VAL A 30 24.01 3.18 -15.91
C VAL A 30 22.48 3.04 -15.98
N PRO A 31 21.81 3.48 -17.07
CA PRO A 31 20.36 3.42 -17.16
C PRO A 31 19.86 1.97 -17.22
N SER A 32 18.67 1.72 -16.69
CA SER A 32 18.05 0.40 -16.70
C SER A 32 16.52 0.50 -16.76
N LEU A 33 15.85 -0.55 -17.26
CA LEU A 33 14.37 -0.63 -17.24
C LEU A 33 13.88 -1.81 -16.42
N CYS A 34 14.34 -3.02 -16.75
CA CYS A 34 13.94 -4.22 -16.03
C CYS A 34 14.63 -4.35 -14.68
N TYR A 35 15.87 -3.86 -14.55
CA TYR A 35 16.59 -3.96 -13.30
C TYR A 35 15.83 -3.26 -12.17
N LEU A 36 15.70 -3.98 -11.06
CA LEU A 36 15.33 -3.46 -9.77
C LEU A 36 16.14 -4.24 -8.75
N LYS A 37 16.94 -3.53 -7.95
CA LYS A 37 17.90 -4.10 -7.01
C LYS A 37 17.26 -5.14 -6.10
N ASP A 38 17.95 -6.26 -5.87
CA ASP A 38 17.55 -7.39 -5.03
C ASP A 38 16.28 -8.14 -5.48
N LEU A 39 15.59 -7.66 -6.53
CA LEU A 39 14.31 -8.18 -6.95
C LEU A 39 14.31 -8.74 -8.38
N ASN A 40 14.81 -7.99 -9.36
CA ASN A 40 14.69 -8.34 -10.78
C ASN A 40 15.98 -8.03 -11.56
N GLU A 41 16.84 -9.03 -11.73
CA GLU A 41 18.20 -8.87 -12.26
C GLU A 41 18.41 -9.60 -13.60
N ILE A 42 17.33 -9.70 -14.39
CA ILE A 42 17.29 -10.54 -15.59
C ILE A 42 18.08 -9.98 -16.79
N GLY A 43 18.47 -8.69 -16.77
CA GLY A 43 19.21 -8.03 -17.86
C GLY A 43 18.49 -7.99 -19.22
N ALA A 44 17.20 -8.37 -19.28
CA ALA A 44 16.46 -8.61 -20.51
C ALA A 44 16.21 -7.35 -21.35
N CYS A 45 16.07 -6.18 -20.73
CA CYS A 45 15.84 -4.93 -21.46
C CYS A 45 17.06 -4.43 -22.24
N ARG A 46 18.27 -4.92 -21.88
CA ARG A 46 19.56 -4.54 -22.48
C ARG A 46 19.83 -3.02 -22.52
N VAL A 47 19.16 -2.23 -21.69
CA VAL A 47 19.44 -0.79 -21.52
C VAL A 47 20.69 -0.58 -20.66
N CYS A 48 20.96 -1.48 -19.72
CA CYS A 48 22.12 -1.41 -18.83
C CYS A 48 23.44 -1.88 -19.45
N VAL A 49 23.51 -2.00 -20.78
CA VAL A 49 24.73 -2.48 -21.44
C VAL A 49 25.88 -1.49 -21.30
N VAL A 50 27.09 -1.98 -21.12
CA VAL A 50 28.35 -1.24 -21.10
C VAL A 50 29.37 -1.91 -22.02
N GLU A 51 30.40 -1.17 -22.41
CA GLU A 51 31.53 -1.72 -23.14
C GLU A 51 32.65 -2.04 -22.15
N VAL A 52 33.21 -3.24 -22.27
CA VAL A 52 34.36 -3.69 -21.48
C VAL A 52 35.53 -3.84 -22.44
N ILE A 53 36.63 -3.13 -22.20
CA ILE A 53 37.80 -3.16 -23.08
C ILE A 53 38.37 -4.58 -23.13
N GLY A 54 38.67 -5.04 -24.35
CA GLY A 54 39.09 -6.42 -24.62
C GLY A 54 37.94 -7.39 -24.86
N MET A 55 36.68 -6.98 -24.68
CA MET A 55 35.50 -7.80 -25.03
C MET A 55 34.82 -7.30 -26.30
N GLU A 56 34.54 -8.22 -27.23
CA GLU A 56 33.87 -7.89 -28.49
C GLU A 56 32.39 -7.54 -28.28
N ARG A 57 31.72 -8.16 -27.30
CA ARG A 57 30.29 -7.94 -27.04
C ARG A 57 30.07 -6.94 -25.91
N LEU A 58 28.97 -6.20 -25.98
CA LEU A 58 28.52 -5.38 -24.86
C LEU A 58 27.99 -6.28 -23.72
N VAL A 59 28.30 -5.89 -22.49
CA VAL A 59 28.00 -6.65 -21.27
C VAL A 59 26.90 -5.93 -20.49
N THR A 60 25.98 -6.66 -19.88
CA THR A 60 24.93 -6.06 -19.02
C THR A 60 25.49 -5.72 -17.65
N ALA A 61 25.39 -4.45 -17.26
CA ALA A 61 25.94 -4.00 -15.98
C ALA A 61 25.22 -4.59 -14.76
N CYS A 62 23.92 -4.84 -14.87
CA CYS A 62 23.05 -5.16 -13.73
C CYS A 62 23.21 -6.57 -13.15
N ASN A 63 23.94 -7.47 -13.81
CA ASN A 63 24.03 -8.87 -13.42
C ASN A 63 25.38 -9.51 -13.79
N ASN A 64 26.40 -8.70 -14.09
CA ASN A 64 27.76 -9.17 -14.28
C ASN A 64 28.63 -8.55 -13.18
N PRO A 65 29.42 -9.35 -12.45
CA PRO A 65 30.32 -8.86 -11.42
C PRO A 65 31.53 -8.13 -12.03
N VAL A 66 32.14 -7.24 -11.24
CA VAL A 66 33.43 -6.64 -11.59
C VAL A 66 34.59 -7.61 -11.32
N TRP A 67 35.72 -7.41 -12.00
CA TRP A 67 36.96 -8.14 -11.71
C TRP A 67 38.18 -7.23 -11.80
N ASN A 68 39.30 -7.69 -11.24
CA ASN A 68 40.51 -6.86 -11.14
C ASN A 68 41.11 -6.59 -12.53
N GLY A 69 41.44 -5.33 -12.79
CA GLY A 69 41.93 -4.86 -14.09
C GLY A 69 40.84 -4.62 -15.13
N MET A 70 39.55 -4.74 -14.77
CA MET A 70 38.44 -4.47 -15.68
C MET A 70 38.42 -2.98 -16.10
N GLU A 71 38.25 -2.70 -17.38
CA GLU A 71 38.07 -1.34 -17.91
C GLU A 71 36.72 -1.21 -18.61
N ILE A 72 35.90 -0.26 -18.16
CA ILE A 72 34.50 -0.10 -18.54
C ILE A 72 34.30 1.30 -19.15
N LEU A 73 33.62 1.34 -20.30
CA LEU A 73 33.07 2.56 -20.90
C LEU A 73 31.55 2.51 -20.83
N THR A 74 30.94 3.43 -20.09
CA THR A 74 29.49 3.43 -19.88
C THR A 74 28.70 4.16 -20.96
N ASN A 75 29.39 4.88 -21.87
CA ASN A 75 28.76 5.76 -22.86
C ASN A 75 29.53 5.84 -24.21
N SER A 76 30.27 4.79 -24.58
CA SER A 76 30.92 4.73 -25.90
C SER A 76 29.90 4.83 -27.05
N PRO A 77 30.31 5.18 -28.29
CA PRO A 77 29.41 5.20 -29.44
C PRO A 77 28.64 3.89 -29.63
N LYS A 78 29.29 2.75 -29.40
CA LYS A 78 28.71 1.41 -29.48
C LYS A 78 27.63 1.20 -28.43
N VAL A 79 27.88 1.60 -27.18
CA VAL A 79 26.90 1.50 -26.08
C VAL A 79 25.68 2.38 -26.36
N ARG A 80 25.91 3.62 -26.81
CA ARG A 80 24.83 4.58 -27.12
C ARG A 80 23.90 4.06 -28.21
N GLU A 81 24.48 3.56 -29.30
CA GLU A 81 23.70 3.00 -30.41
C GLU A 81 22.89 1.79 -29.96
N ALA A 82 23.53 0.83 -29.26
CA ALA A 82 22.83 -0.35 -28.76
C ALA A 82 21.66 0.01 -27.83
N ARG A 83 21.85 0.95 -26.90
CA ARG A 83 20.76 1.42 -26.02
C ARG A 83 19.63 2.07 -26.82
N LYS A 84 19.97 2.92 -27.78
CA LYS A 84 18.99 3.58 -28.66
C LYS A 84 18.16 2.55 -29.42
N THR A 85 18.81 1.58 -30.07
CA THR A 85 18.13 0.48 -30.77
C THR A 85 17.22 -0.32 -29.84
N ASN A 86 17.71 -0.70 -28.66
CA ASN A 86 16.91 -1.48 -27.70
C ASN A 86 15.66 -0.72 -27.23
N VAL A 87 15.80 0.58 -26.93
CA VAL A 87 14.66 1.40 -26.49
C VAL A 87 13.69 1.65 -27.65
N ASP A 88 14.17 1.87 -28.87
CA ASP A 88 13.31 2.06 -30.04
C ASP A 88 12.52 0.79 -30.40
N LEU A 89 13.11 -0.40 -30.21
CA LEU A 89 12.40 -1.68 -30.29
C LEU A 89 11.34 -1.85 -29.19
N ILE A 90 11.58 -1.37 -27.98
CA ILE A 90 10.56 -1.36 -26.92
C ILE A 90 9.42 -0.41 -27.31
N LEU A 91 9.75 0.78 -27.83
CA LEU A 91 8.78 1.79 -28.24
C LEU A 91 7.92 1.36 -29.43
N SER A 92 8.42 0.47 -30.29
CA SER A 92 7.64 -0.09 -31.41
C SER A 92 6.46 -0.95 -30.92
N GLN A 93 6.54 -1.51 -29.71
CA GLN A 93 5.47 -2.31 -29.09
C GLN A 93 4.77 -1.56 -27.93
N HIS A 94 5.03 -0.27 -27.77
CA HIS A 94 4.51 0.54 -26.67
C HIS A 94 3.57 1.65 -27.18
N ASP A 95 2.41 1.77 -26.55
CA ASP A 95 1.54 2.93 -26.76
C ASP A 95 2.14 4.19 -26.12
N CYS A 96 2.75 5.03 -26.96
CA CYS A 96 3.44 6.24 -26.55
C CYS A 96 2.54 7.48 -26.50
N PHE A 97 1.23 7.32 -26.27
CA PHE A 97 0.33 8.45 -26.03
C PHE A 97 0.49 9.00 -24.60
N CYS A 98 1.66 9.59 -24.33
CA CYS A 98 2.08 10.05 -23.00
C CYS A 98 1.19 11.14 -22.37
N PRO A 99 0.62 12.12 -23.10
CA PRO A 99 -0.13 13.22 -22.49
C PRO A 99 -1.32 12.79 -21.60
N THR A 100 -1.94 11.64 -21.91
CA THR A 100 -3.07 11.10 -21.13
C THR A 100 -2.67 9.91 -20.26
N CYS A 101 -1.38 9.54 -20.24
CA CYS A 101 -0.90 8.40 -19.46
C CYS A 101 -0.82 8.75 -17.97
N ILE A 102 -1.28 7.84 -17.10
CA ILE A 102 -1.23 8.03 -15.64
C ILE A 102 0.20 8.10 -15.06
N ARG A 103 1.23 7.79 -15.85
CA ARG A 103 2.66 7.92 -15.50
C ARG A 103 3.33 9.12 -16.16
N ASN A 104 2.57 10.04 -16.74
CA ASN A 104 3.17 11.24 -17.33
C ASN A 104 3.93 12.01 -16.24
N GLY A 105 5.22 12.29 -16.49
CA GLY A 105 6.10 12.98 -15.55
C GLY A 105 6.92 12.06 -14.63
N ASN A 106 6.51 10.81 -14.41
CA ASN A 106 7.25 9.84 -13.58
C ASN A 106 7.44 8.47 -14.24
N CYS A 107 7.41 8.38 -15.58
CA CYS A 107 7.62 7.14 -16.34
C CYS A 107 9.13 6.92 -16.64
N LYS A 108 9.66 5.74 -16.28
CA LYS A 108 11.08 5.42 -16.50
C LYS A 108 11.42 5.30 -17.99
N LEU A 109 10.53 4.71 -18.78
CA LEU A 109 10.70 4.59 -20.23
C LEU A 109 10.71 5.97 -20.90
N GLN A 110 9.82 6.87 -20.49
CA GLN A 110 9.77 8.25 -20.99
C GLN A 110 11.09 8.98 -20.72
N LYS A 111 11.59 8.91 -19.48
CA LYS A 111 12.86 9.54 -19.07
C LYS A 111 14.06 9.00 -19.86
N ILE A 112 14.13 7.67 -20.06
CA ILE A 112 15.24 7.04 -20.81
C ILE A 112 15.16 7.33 -22.31
N ALA A 113 13.97 7.27 -22.92
CA ALA A 113 13.81 7.60 -24.33
C ALA A 113 14.22 9.05 -24.61
N PHE A 114 13.82 9.97 -23.72
CA PHE A 114 14.22 11.38 -23.79
C PHE A 114 15.74 11.55 -23.66
N SER A 115 16.38 10.92 -22.66
CA SER A 115 17.83 11.05 -22.46
C SER A 115 18.68 10.45 -23.60
N LEU A 116 18.14 9.49 -24.35
CA LEU A 116 18.76 8.93 -25.55
C LEU A 116 18.48 9.74 -26.82
N GLY A 117 17.69 10.82 -26.74
CA GLY A 117 17.35 11.67 -27.90
C GLY A 117 16.41 10.98 -28.89
N ILE A 118 15.54 10.07 -28.43
CA ILE A 118 14.56 9.39 -29.28
C ILE A 118 13.31 10.28 -29.35
N HIS A 119 13.12 10.95 -30.48
CA HIS A 119 11.98 11.85 -30.72
C HIS A 119 10.97 11.31 -31.74
N GLN A 120 11.37 10.30 -32.51
CA GLN A 120 10.54 9.64 -33.52
C GLN A 120 10.81 8.13 -33.45
N ALA A 121 9.77 7.32 -33.65
CA ALA A 121 9.91 5.88 -33.71
C ALA A 121 10.68 5.48 -34.98
N GLY A 122 11.78 4.75 -34.82
CA GLY A 122 12.57 4.25 -35.96
C GLY A 122 12.03 2.94 -36.55
N TYR A 123 11.05 2.31 -35.89
CA TYR A 123 10.42 1.06 -36.32
C TYR A 123 8.90 1.20 -36.47
N GLN A 124 8.31 0.37 -37.33
CA GLN A 124 6.86 0.25 -37.45
C GLN A 124 6.27 -0.20 -36.12
N ARG A 125 5.18 0.44 -35.69
CA ARG A 125 4.49 0.07 -34.45
C ARG A 125 3.65 -1.19 -34.62
N ASP A 126 3.77 -2.09 -33.65
CA ASP A 126 2.98 -3.31 -33.49
C ASP A 126 2.61 -3.47 -32.01
N ILE A 127 1.52 -2.82 -31.62
CA ILE A 127 1.07 -2.74 -30.22
C ILE A 127 0.05 -3.84 -29.97
N THR A 128 0.33 -4.71 -29.00
CA THR A 128 -0.61 -5.77 -28.60
C THR A 128 -1.53 -5.29 -27.48
N THR A 129 -2.84 -5.29 -27.75
CA THR A 129 -3.88 -5.01 -26.75
C THR A 129 -4.61 -6.29 -26.31
N THR A 130 -4.83 -6.44 -25.01
CA THR A 130 -5.63 -7.53 -24.42
C THR A 130 -6.76 -6.91 -23.59
N PRO A 131 -8.02 -7.36 -23.73
CA PRO A 131 -9.12 -6.89 -22.90
C PRO A 131 -8.84 -7.09 -21.41
N TRP A 132 -9.34 -6.17 -20.58
CA TRP A 132 -9.19 -6.20 -19.13
C TRP A 132 -10.43 -5.61 -18.45
N PRO A 133 -10.94 -6.22 -17.35
CA PRO A 133 -12.07 -5.67 -16.60
C PRO A 133 -11.73 -4.31 -16.00
N LYS A 134 -12.68 -3.37 -16.02
CA LYS A 134 -12.47 -1.98 -15.58
C LYS A 134 -13.09 -1.66 -14.22
N ASP A 135 -13.90 -2.56 -13.71
CA ASP A 135 -14.68 -2.47 -12.47
C ASP A 135 -13.90 -2.98 -11.25
N ILE A 136 -12.75 -3.63 -11.43
CA ILE A 136 -11.90 -4.07 -10.32
C ILE A 136 -10.81 -3.05 -9.98
N PRO A 137 -10.25 -3.06 -8.74
CA PRO A 137 -9.23 -2.10 -8.35
C PRO A 137 -7.96 -2.12 -9.20
N LEU A 138 -7.59 -3.27 -9.78
CA LEU A 138 -6.37 -3.43 -10.58
C LEU A 138 -6.67 -3.24 -12.06
N ILE A 139 -6.08 -2.21 -12.67
CA ILE A 139 -6.20 -1.92 -14.09
C ILE A 139 -4.90 -2.29 -14.81
N ARG A 140 -5.04 -2.92 -15.97
CA ARG A 140 -3.94 -3.28 -16.84
C ARG A 140 -4.14 -2.74 -18.25
N ASP A 141 -3.11 -2.08 -18.75
CA ASP A 141 -2.97 -1.70 -20.15
C ASP A 141 -1.79 -2.46 -20.77
N SER A 142 -2.10 -3.52 -21.52
CA SER A 142 -1.05 -4.34 -22.13
C SER A 142 -0.26 -3.58 -23.21
N GLY A 143 -0.85 -2.54 -23.81
CA GLY A 143 -0.18 -1.71 -24.82
C GLY A 143 0.97 -0.88 -24.22
N LYS A 144 0.97 -0.68 -22.90
CA LYS A 144 2.05 0.03 -22.18
C LYS A 144 3.05 -0.92 -21.50
N CYS A 145 2.88 -2.24 -21.62
CA CYS A 145 3.75 -3.22 -20.99
C CYS A 145 5.06 -3.39 -21.77
N ILE A 146 6.18 -3.17 -21.10
CA ILE A 146 7.53 -3.35 -21.68
C ILE A 146 8.13 -4.74 -21.40
N LYS A 147 7.32 -5.68 -20.89
CA LYS A 147 7.75 -7.07 -20.62
C LYS A 147 9.05 -7.11 -19.80
N CYS A 148 9.08 -6.33 -18.73
CA CYS A 148 10.25 -6.24 -17.85
C CYS A 148 10.23 -7.25 -16.69
N MET A 149 9.10 -7.93 -16.48
CA MET A 149 8.86 -8.91 -15.42
C MET A 149 9.00 -8.38 -13.97
N ARG A 150 9.18 -7.07 -13.74
CA ARG A 150 9.18 -6.49 -12.38
C ARG A 150 7.90 -6.84 -11.60
N CYS A 151 6.74 -6.78 -12.25
CA CYS A 151 5.46 -7.16 -11.67
C CYS A 151 5.36 -8.65 -11.30
N ILE A 152 6.02 -9.55 -12.04
CA ILE A 152 6.12 -10.96 -11.71
C ILE A 152 7.00 -11.11 -10.47
N GLN A 153 8.21 -10.56 -10.50
CA GLN A 153 9.18 -10.74 -9.41
C GLN A 153 8.66 -10.21 -8.06
N ILE A 154 8.03 -9.02 -8.02
CA ILE A 154 7.46 -8.51 -6.75
C ILE A 154 6.29 -9.36 -6.25
N CYS A 155 5.46 -9.87 -7.17
CA CYS A 155 4.30 -10.69 -6.81
C CYS A 155 4.71 -12.07 -6.29
N ASP A 156 5.83 -12.59 -6.78
CA ASP A 156 6.33 -13.93 -6.45
C ASP A 156 7.25 -13.90 -5.23
N LYS A 157 8.31 -13.09 -5.29
CA LYS A 157 9.38 -13.10 -4.28
C LYS A 157 8.98 -12.43 -2.98
N VAL A 158 8.17 -11.37 -3.05
CA VAL A 158 7.80 -10.57 -1.86
C VAL A 158 6.38 -10.86 -1.41
N GLN A 159 5.43 -10.96 -2.34
CA GLN A 159 4.02 -11.17 -1.99
C GLN A 159 3.61 -12.64 -1.95
N SER A 160 4.38 -13.55 -2.56
CA SER A 160 4.09 -14.99 -2.62
C SER A 160 2.66 -15.34 -3.09
N LEU A 161 2.18 -14.60 -4.11
CA LEU A 161 0.85 -14.77 -4.68
C LEU A 161 0.85 -15.44 -6.06
N HIS A 162 1.95 -15.34 -6.81
CA HIS A 162 2.10 -15.97 -8.14
C HIS A 162 0.98 -15.61 -9.13
N ILE A 163 0.53 -14.35 -9.15
CA ILE A 163 -0.58 -13.89 -10.02
C ILE A 163 -0.13 -13.69 -11.46
N TRP A 164 1.13 -13.32 -11.68
CA TRP A 164 1.62 -12.96 -13.01
C TRP A 164 2.60 -14.00 -13.54
N ASP A 165 2.57 -14.23 -14.85
CA ASP A 165 3.51 -15.13 -15.53
C ASP A 165 3.82 -14.63 -16.95
N VAL A 166 4.85 -15.20 -17.57
CA VAL A 166 5.15 -15.04 -18.99
C VAL A 166 4.27 -15.99 -19.80
N ALA A 167 3.44 -15.42 -20.67
CA ALA A 167 2.55 -16.16 -21.55
C ALA A 167 3.00 -16.05 -23.01
N LYS A 168 2.60 -17.05 -23.82
CA LYS A 168 2.88 -17.15 -25.26
C LYS A 168 4.38 -17.26 -25.58
N THR A 169 4.73 -17.30 -26.87
CA THR A 169 6.09 -17.53 -27.35
C THR A 169 6.46 -16.62 -28.54
N GLY A 170 7.77 -16.43 -28.75
CA GLY A 170 8.31 -15.65 -29.85
C GLY A 170 7.88 -14.19 -29.81
N SER A 171 7.50 -13.62 -30.96
CA SER A 171 6.99 -12.24 -31.05
C SER A 171 5.72 -11.98 -30.21
N ARG A 172 4.99 -13.05 -29.85
CA ARG A 172 3.73 -12.96 -29.10
C ARG A 172 3.93 -12.96 -27.57
N THR A 173 5.16 -13.15 -27.08
CA THR A 173 5.44 -13.20 -25.65
C THR A 173 4.95 -11.94 -24.93
N THR A 174 4.24 -12.14 -23.83
CA THR A 174 3.68 -11.07 -22.98
C THR A 174 3.68 -11.52 -21.52
N VAL A 175 3.58 -10.57 -20.59
CA VAL A 175 3.14 -10.88 -19.22
C VAL A 175 1.63 -11.14 -19.24
N SER A 176 1.11 -12.09 -18.48
CA SER A 176 -0.34 -12.29 -18.29
C SER A 176 -0.64 -12.89 -16.91
N VAL A 177 -1.91 -13.08 -16.58
CA VAL A 177 -2.31 -13.80 -15.36
C VAL A 177 -1.83 -15.26 -15.49
N SER A 178 -1.25 -15.78 -14.41
CA SER A 178 -0.71 -17.14 -14.34
C SER A 178 -1.78 -18.20 -14.61
N GLU A 179 -1.34 -19.35 -15.11
CA GLU A 179 -2.21 -20.48 -15.49
C GLU A 179 -3.26 -20.13 -16.55
N ASN A 180 -3.06 -19.02 -17.29
CA ASN A 180 -3.98 -18.51 -18.30
C ASN A 180 -5.41 -18.23 -17.75
N ARG A 181 -5.50 -17.86 -16.46
CA ARG A 181 -6.76 -17.52 -15.78
C ARG A 181 -7.28 -16.15 -16.15
N ASN A 182 -8.57 -15.90 -15.88
CA ASN A 182 -9.07 -14.54 -15.77
C ASN A 182 -8.59 -13.92 -14.43
N ILE A 183 -8.33 -12.61 -14.41
CA ILE A 183 -7.97 -11.91 -13.15
C ILE A 183 -9.09 -12.02 -12.09
N LEU A 184 -10.35 -12.10 -12.50
CA LEU A 184 -11.49 -12.27 -11.59
C LEU A 184 -11.51 -13.63 -10.88
N GLU A 185 -10.82 -14.63 -11.45
CA GLU A 185 -10.70 -15.98 -10.89
C GLU A 185 -9.41 -16.15 -10.08
N ALA A 186 -8.44 -15.26 -10.29
CA ALA A 186 -7.15 -15.34 -9.63
C ALA A 186 -7.24 -14.90 -8.16
N PRO A 187 -6.54 -15.57 -7.23
CA PRO A 187 -6.53 -15.23 -5.80
C PRO A 187 -5.67 -13.99 -5.50
N CYS A 188 -5.92 -12.90 -6.23
CA CYS A 188 -5.19 -11.65 -6.07
C CYS A 188 -5.64 -10.92 -4.79
N SER A 189 -4.67 -10.50 -3.98
CA SER A 189 -4.91 -9.69 -2.77
C SER A 189 -5.25 -8.22 -3.08
N PHE A 190 -5.06 -7.78 -4.33
CA PHE A 190 -5.11 -6.38 -4.74
C PHE A 190 -4.20 -5.45 -3.91
N CYS A 191 -3.08 -5.95 -3.36
CA CYS A 191 -2.15 -5.11 -2.59
C CYS A 191 -1.50 -3.97 -3.41
N GLY A 192 -1.43 -4.13 -4.74
CA GLY A 192 -0.93 -3.10 -5.65
C GLY A 192 0.58 -2.99 -5.76
N GLN A 193 1.35 -3.91 -5.17
CA GLN A 193 2.81 -3.90 -5.28
C GLN A 193 3.30 -4.05 -6.73
N CYS A 194 2.56 -4.78 -7.57
CA CYS A 194 2.85 -4.82 -9.01
C CYS A 194 2.66 -3.48 -9.73
N VAL A 195 1.80 -2.59 -9.22
CA VAL A 195 1.55 -1.25 -9.75
C VAL A 195 2.70 -0.31 -9.39
N THR A 196 3.09 -0.27 -8.12
CA THR A 196 4.19 0.60 -7.63
C THR A 196 5.52 0.23 -8.29
N HIS A 197 5.70 -1.06 -8.58
CA HIS A 197 6.92 -1.59 -9.22
C HIS A 197 6.87 -1.62 -10.75
N CYS A 198 5.78 -1.16 -11.38
CA CYS A 198 5.73 -1.04 -12.83
C CYS A 198 6.54 0.21 -13.26
N PRO A 199 7.48 0.14 -14.21
CA PRO A 199 8.24 1.32 -14.65
C PRO A 199 7.47 2.20 -15.66
N THR A 200 6.27 1.78 -16.09
CA THR A 200 5.43 2.44 -17.10
C THR A 200 3.97 2.48 -16.64
N GLY A 201 3.07 2.98 -17.50
CA GLY A 201 1.62 2.98 -17.24
C GLY A 201 0.90 1.67 -17.56
N ALA A 202 1.60 0.53 -17.53
CA ALA A 202 0.99 -0.76 -17.87
C ALA A 202 0.08 -1.33 -16.78
N LEU A 203 0.32 -0.94 -15.53
CA LEU A 203 -0.47 -1.32 -14.37
C LEU A 203 -0.81 -0.04 -13.59
N SER A 204 -2.06 0.08 -13.17
CA SER A 204 -2.54 1.19 -12.35
C SER A 204 -3.65 0.74 -11.41
N ALA A 205 -3.99 1.60 -10.45
CA ALA A 205 -5.25 1.47 -9.73
C ALA A 205 -6.41 1.95 -10.62
N ARG A 206 -7.63 1.45 -10.35
CA ARG A 206 -8.89 1.99 -10.87
C ARG A 206 -8.99 3.45 -10.47
N ASP A 207 -9.30 4.30 -11.43
CA ASP A 207 -9.44 5.73 -11.21
C ASP A 207 -10.93 6.05 -11.03
N ASP A 208 -11.31 6.41 -9.81
CA ASP A 208 -12.68 6.65 -9.40
C ASP A 208 -12.99 8.15 -9.26
N LYS A 209 -12.06 9.05 -9.62
CA LYS A 209 -12.28 10.50 -9.49
C LYS A 209 -13.52 10.99 -10.24
N GLU A 210 -13.75 10.48 -11.44
CA GLU A 210 -14.91 10.88 -12.25
C GLU A 210 -16.24 10.52 -11.56
N GLN A 211 -16.27 9.48 -10.72
CA GLN A 211 -17.47 9.13 -9.95
C GLN A 211 -17.81 10.18 -8.89
N LEU A 212 -16.84 11.02 -8.51
CA LEU A 212 -17.01 12.06 -7.48
C LEU A 212 -17.05 13.47 -8.06
N PHE A 213 -16.26 13.76 -9.09
CA PHE A 213 -15.99 15.11 -9.58
C PHE A 213 -16.55 15.41 -10.99
N ALA A 214 -17.23 14.47 -11.64
CA ALA A 214 -17.94 14.76 -12.88
C ALA A 214 -19.09 15.78 -12.66
N TYR A 215 -19.61 16.36 -13.74
CA TYR A 215 -20.58 17.46 -13.68
C TYR A 215 -21.87 17.13 -12.92
N ASP A 216 -22.31 15.88 -12.98
CA ASP A 216 -23.50 15.33 -12.33
C ASP A 216 -23.14 14.36 -11.18
N ALA A 217 -21.92 14.46 -10.64
CA ALA A 217 -21.43 13.61 -9.57
C ALA A 217 -21.84 14.12 -8.18
N PRO A 218 -21.71 13.29 -7.12
CA PRO A 218 -22.19 13.62 -5.77
C PRO A 218 -21.70 14.94 -5.19
N ILE A 219 -20.51 15.42 -5.59
CA ILE A 219 -19.98 16.70 -5.08
C ILE A 219 -20.72 17.94 -5.63
N ALA A 220 -21.41 17.79 -6.75
CA ALA A 220 -22.23 18.83 -7.36
C ALA A 220 -23.73 18.67 -7.03
N ASP A 221 -24.11 17.59 -6.34
CA ASP A 221 -25.49 17.30 -5.97
C ASP A 221 -25.88 18.04 -4.67
N PRO A 222 -26.81 19.00 -4.72
CA PRO A 222 -27.22 19.77 -3.53
C PRO A 222 -27.95 18.93 -2.48
N ASP A 223 -28.48 17.76 -2.84
CA ASP A 223 -29.18 16.86 -1.92
C ASP A 223 -28.21 15.91 -1.19
N LYS A 224 -26.92 15.91 -1.57
CA LYS A 224 -25.89 15.08 -0.96
C LYS A 224 -25.01 15.88 0.00
N VAL A 225 -24.65 15.23 1.10
CA VAL A 225 -23.61 15.67 2.02
C VAL A 225 -22.39 14.80 1.78
N VAL A 226 -21.41 15.34 1.07
CA VAL A 226 -20.16 14.64 0.75
C VAL A 226 -19.18 14.81 1.90
N VAL A 227 -18.87 13.70 2.53
CA VAL A 227 -17.97 13.59 3.68
C VAL A 227 -16.70 12.88 3.24
N VAL A 228 -15.54 13.35 3.69
CA VAL A 228 -14.25 12.69 3.42
C VAL A 228 -13.55 12.26 4.69
N SER A 229 -12.92 11.08 4.68
CA SER A 229 -12.02 10.62 5.73
C SER A 229 -10.62 10.31 5.18
N ILE A 230 -9.58 10.60 5.97
CA ILE A 230 -8.18 10.52 5.53
C ILE A 230 -7.42 9.46 6.34
N ALA A 231 -6.88 8.45 5.66
CA ALA A 231 -6.06 7.43 6.31
C ALA A 231 -4.72 7.96 6.85
N PRO A 232 -4.17 7.34 7.93
CA PRO A 232 -2.94 7.80 8.56
C PRO A 232 -1.78 8.02 7.58
N ALA A 233 -1.53 7.06 6.68
CA ALA A 233 -0.38 7.12 5.77
C ALA A 233 -0.55 8.11 4.58
N VAL A 234 -1.73 8.70 4.38
CA VAL A 234 -1.91 9.72 3.33
C VAL A 234 -1.17 11.01 3.71
N ARG A 235 -1.20 11.37 5.01
CA ARG A 235 -0.54 12.58 5.53
C ARG A 235 0.97 12.56 5.35
N THR A 236 1.55 11.37 5.12
CA THR A 236 2.99 11.21 4.90
C THR A 236 3.39 11.32 3.44
N ALA A 237 2.44 11.34 2.49
CA ALA A 237 2.76 11.22 1.08
C ALA A 237 2.00 12.19 0.15
N TRP A 238 0.92 12.81 0.60
CA TRP A 238 0.06 13.66 -0.24
C TRP A 238 0.78 14.84 -0.91
N ALA A 239 1.85 15.36 -0.29
CA ALA A 239 2.59 16.52 -0.77
C ALA A 239 3.89 16.18 -1.52
N GLU A 240 4.27 14.91 -1.64
CA GLU A 240 5.57 14.53 -2.23
C GLU A 240 5.76 15.03 -3.65
N GLU A 241 4.67 15.15 -4.41
CA GLU A 241 4.71 15.65 -5.78
C GLU A 241 4.19 17.09 -5.93
N SER A 242 4.01 17.83 -4.83
CA SER A 242 3.53 19.24 -4.84
C SER A 242 4.67 20.27 -4.84
N GLY A 243 5.89 19.84 -4.52
CA GLY A 243 7.05 20.73 -4.36
C GLY A 243 7.09 21.46 -3.02
N LEU A 244 6.15 21.21 -2.12
CA LEU A 244 6.21 21.72 -0.74
C LEU A 244 7.34 21.04 0.05
N PRO A 245 8.08 21.80 0.88
CA PRO A 245 8.90 21.21 1.93
C PRO A 245 8.05 20.35 2.87
N ARG A 246 8.65 19.31 3.45
CA ARG A 246 7.97 18.36 4.35
C ARG A 246 7.32 19.07 5.53
N GLU A 247 8.00 20.06 6.10
CA GLU A 247 7.55 20.83 7.25
C GLU A 247 6.31 21.68 6.95
N ALA A 248 6.14 22.07 5.68
CA ALA A 248 4.98 22.81 5.22
C ALA A 248 3.80 21.91 4.80
N ALA A 249 4.03 20.59 4.66
CA ALA A 249 3.02 19.61 4.24
C ALA A 249 2.18 19.10 5.43
N THR A 250 1.59 20.01 6.17
CA THR A 250 0.84 19.70 7.39
C THR A 250 -0.52 19.07 7.09
N PRO A 251 -1.09 18.26 8.02
CA PRO A 251 -2.45 17.76 7.89
C PRO A 251 -3.49 18.87 7.71
N GLY A 252 -3.32 20.02 8.37
CA GLY A 252 -4.27 21.13 8.28
C GLY A 252 -4.34 21.75 6.88
N LYS A 253 -3.22 21.82 6.14
CA LYS A 253 -3.24 22.22 4.73
C LYS A 253 -3.93 21.22 3.82
N LEU A 254 -3.83 19.92 4.14
CA LEU A 254 -4.57 18.89 3.42
C LEU A 254 -6.08 19.03 3.67
N VAL A 255 -6.51 19.35 4.90
CA VAL A 255 -7.91 19.64 5.22
C VAL A 255 -8.43 20.85 4.42
N ALA A 256 -7.68 21.94 4.42
CA ALA A 256 -8.02 23.14 3.65
C ALA A 256 -8.16 22.85 2.15
N ALA A 257 -7.25 22.05 1.59
CA ALA A 257 -7.33 21.62 0.20
C ALA A 257 -8.60 20.80 -0.09
N LEU A 258 -8.98 19.90 0.81
CA LEU A 258 -10.21 19.09 0.65
C LEU A 258 -11.47 19.94 0.75
N ARG A 259 -11.53 20.93 1.66
CA ARG A 259 -12.65 21.87 1.68
C ARG A 259 -12.73 22.71 0.40
N GLN A 260 -11.58 23.15 -0.12
CA GLN A 260 -11.53 23.83 -1.42
C GLN A 260 -12.00 22.94 -2.58
N MET A 261 -11.87 21.61 -2.47
CA MET A 261 -12.44 20.67 -3.44
C MET A 261 -13.96 20.57 -3.40
N GLY A 262 -14.60 21.03 -2.32
CA GLY A 262 -16.04 20.94 -2.13
C GLY A 262 -16.49 19.82 -1.19
N PHE A 263 -15.63 19.27 -0.33
CA PHE A 263 -16.08 18.39 0.76
C PHE A 263 -16.72 19.22 1.89
N GLN A 264 -17.88 18.79 2.40
CA GLN A 264 -18.59 19.50 3.46
C GLN A 264 -18.01 19.19 4.84
N TYR A 265 -17.62 17.93 5.07
CA TYR A 265 -17.00 17.48 6.30
C TYR A 265 -15.72 16.68 6.00
N VAL A 266 -14.67 16.95 6.76
CA VAL A 266 -13.34 16.34 6.64
C VAL A 266 -12.96 15.72 7.99
N PHE A 267 -12.89 14.39 8.03
CA PHE A 267 -12.58 13.61 9.23
C PHE A 267 -11.22 12.91 9.13
N ASP A 268 -10.63 12.62 10.29
CA ASP A 268 -9.38 11.87 10.39
C ASP A 268 -9.69 10.38 10.64
N THR A 269 -9.29 9.47 9.75
CA THR A 269 -9.46 8.02 9.98
C THR A 269 -8.66 7.51 11.18
N ASN A 270 -7.74 8.31 11.74
CA ASN A 270 -7.10 8.00 13.02
C ASN A 270 -8.14 7.90 14.16
N TYR A 271 -9.25 8.63 14.08
CA TYR A 271 -10.39 8.44 14.99
C TYR A 271 -10.89 6.99 14.93
N ALA A 272 -11.22 6.49 13.73
CA ALA A 272 -11.65 5.10 13.61
C ALA A 272 -10.53 4.09 13.84
N ALA A 273 -9.26 4.46 13.70
CA ALA A 273 -8.15 3.61 14.11
C ALA A 273 -8.17 3.41 15.63
N ASP A 274 -8.38 4.49 16.40
CA ASP A 274 -8.59 4.39 17.84
C ASP A 274 -9.82 3.55 18.17
N LEU A 275 -10.92 3.70 17.42
CA LEU A 275 -12.13 2.87 17.59
C LEU A 275 -11.85 1.39 17.31
N THR A 276 -11.09 1.08 16.26
CA THR A 276 -10.66 -0.30 15.96
C THR A 276 -9.83 -0.87 17.09
N ILE A 277 -8.94 -0.09 17.72
CA ILE A 277 -8.19 -0.55 18.89
C ILE A 277 -9.06 -0.83 20.09
N MET A 278 -10.10 -0.02 20.32
CA MET A 278 -11.04 -0.28 21.40
C MET A 278 -11.75 -1.62 21.22
N GLU A 279 -12.25 -1.93 20.01
CA GLU A 279 -12.91 -3.21 19.74
C GLU A 279 -11.94 -4.38 19.63
N GLU A 280 -10.86 -4.27 18.86
CA GLU A 280 -9.89 -5.35 18.61
C GLU A 280 -9.08 -5.68 19.87
N GLY A 281 -8.72 -4.67 20.66
CA GLY A 281 -8.07 -4.86 21.96
C GLY A 281 -8.99 -5.52 22.98
N SER A 282 -10.26 -5.11 23.04
CA SER A 282 -11.26 -5.78 23.90
C SER A 282 -11.56 -7.20 23.43
N GLU A 283 -11.70 -7.43 22.12
CA GLU A 283 -11.90 -8.77 21.54
C GLU A 283 -10.73 -9.69 21.90
N PHE A 284 -9.50 -9.20 21.78
CA PHE A 284 -8.32 -9.94 22.18
C PHE A 284 -8.37 -10.36 23.65
N LEU A 285 -8.68 -9.44 24.56
CA LEU A 285 -8.76 -9.74 26.00
C LEU A 285 -9.90 -10.72 26.33
N GLU A 286 -11.05 -10.61 25.65
CA GLU A 286 -12.18 -11.51 25.81
C GLU A 286 -11.81 -12.93 25.35
N ARG A 287 -11.22 -13.07 24.15
CA ARG A 287 -10.74 -14.37 23.67
C ARG A 287 -9.66 -14.93 24.59
N LEU A 288 -8.75 -14.08 25.08
CA LEU A 288 -7.63 -14.51 25.94
C LEU A 288 -8.13 -15.09 27.27
N SER A 289 -9.26 -14.58 27.77
CA SER A 289 -9.91 -15.07 28.99
C SER A 289 -10.67 -16.39 28.76
N HIS A 290 -11.02 -16.70 27.51
CA HIS A 290 -11.80 -17.86 27.09
C HIS A 290 -11.08 -18.69 26.01
N LYS A 291 -9.78 -18.98 26.22
CA LYS A 291 -8.94 -19.62 25.18
C LYS A 291 -9.48 -20.94 24.62
N GLU A 292 -10.29 -21.67 25.39
CA GLU A 292 -10.84 -22.96 24.98
C GLU A 292 -11.98 -22.82 23.95
N ASP A 293 -12.58 -21.63 23.83
CA ASP A 293 -13.74 -21.36 22.97
C ASP A 293 -13.36 -20.78 21.60
N PHE A 294 -12.09 -20.44 21.37
CA PHE A 294 -11.64 -19.73 20.17
C PHE A 294 -10.41 -20.36 19.52
N ASP A 295 -10.34 -20.25 18.20
CA ASP A 295 -9.13 -20.57 17.44
C ASP A 295 -8.06 -19.47 17.62
N TYR A 296 -6.79 -19.89 17.67
CA TYR A 296 -5.63 -19.02 17.87
C TYR A 296 -4.56 -19.20 16.78
N PRO A 297 -3.74 -18.17 16.50
CA PRO A 297 -3.73 -16.83 17.13
C PRO A 297 -4.89 -15.94 16.69
N LEU A 298 -5.18 -14.86 17.43
CA LEU A 298 -5.98 -13.77 16.87
C LEU A 298 -5.14 -13.02 15.83
N PHE A 299 -5.62 -12.91 14.60
CA PHE A 299 -5.01 -12.12 13.54
C PHE A 299 -5.73 -10.78 13.39
N THR A 300 -4.99 -9.70 13.21
CA THR A 300 -5.57 -8.41 12.83
C THR A 300 -6.33 -8.52 11.51
N SER A 301 -7.43 -7.78 11.35
CA SER A 301 -8.30 -7.83 10.15
C SER A 301 -8.31 -6.53 9.31
N CYS A 302 -7.63 -5.48 9.77
CA CYS A 302 -7.72 -4.14 9.18
C CYS A 302 -7.12 -4.00 7.76
N CYS A 303 -6.22 -4.92 7.36
CA CYS A 303 -5.56 -4.93 6.06
C CYS A 303 -6.33 -5.83 5.05
N PRO A 304 -7.05 -5.26 4.06
CA PRO A 304 -7.84 -6.08 3.13
C PRO A 304 -6.98 -6.97 2.23
N GLY A 305 -5.74 -6.58 1.93
CA GLY A 305 -4.81 -7.44 1.21
C GLY A 305 -4.46 -8.71 1.98
N TRP A 306 -4.33 -8.60 3.30
CA TRP A 306 -4.11 -9.73 4.20
C TRP A 306 -5.34 -10.61 4.32
N VAL A 307 -6.51 -10.03 4.60
CA VAL A 307 -7.78 -10.78 4.71
C VAL A 307 -8.04 -11.60 3.43
N ARG A 308 -7.83 -11.00 2.25
CA ARG A 308 -7.95 -11.72 0.96
C ARG A 308 -6.91 -12.83 0.79
N PHE A 309 -5.67 -12.60 1.23
CA PHE A 309 -4.62 -13.62 1.20
C PHE A 309 -4.99 -14.81 2.08
N LEU A 310 -5.31 -14.58 3.35
CA LEU A 310 -5.66 -15.65 4.28
C LEU A 310 -6.89 -16.43 3.78
N LYS A 311 -7.98 -15.76 3.40
CA LYS A 311 -9.20 -16.43 2.93
C LYS A 311 -9.04 -17.21 1.62
N SER A 312 -8.06 -16.88 0.79
CA SER A 312 -7.81 -17.59 -0.47
C SER A 312 -6.78 -18.71 -0.31
N GLN A 313 -5.73 -18.50 0.51
CA GLN A 313 -4.60 -19.41 0.62
C GLN A 313 -4.71 -20.37 1.81
N TYR A 314 -5.34 -19.92 2.91
CA TYR A 314 -5.47 -20.61 4.20
C TYR A 314 -6.88 -20.40 4.78
N PRO A 315 -7.96 -20.77 4.05
CA PRO A 315 -9.34 -20.51 4.46
C PRO A 315 -9.71 -21.12 5.82
N GLU A 316 -9.02 -22.18 6.24
CA GLU A 316 -9.15 -22.82 7.55
C GLU A 316 -8.83 -21.89 8.73
N LEU A 317 -8.05 -20.82 8.51
CA LEU A 317 -7.71 -19.83 9.55
C LEU A 317 -8.63 -18.60 9.53
N THR A 318 -9.74 -18.62 8.79
CA THR A 318 -10.62 -17.44 8.66
C THR A 318 -11.24 -17.00 10.00
N THR A 319 -11.54 -17.96 10.88
CA THR A 319 -12.08 -17.72 12.24
C THR A 319 -11.06 -17.08 13.19
N CYS A 320 -9.78 -17.20 12.88
CA CYS A 320 -8.69 -16.56 13.62
C CYS A 320 -8.62 -15.04 13.36
N LEU A 321 -9.31 -14.50 12.35
CA LEU A 321 -9.34 -13.04 12.14
C LEU A 321 -10.16 -12.34 13.23
N SER A 322 -9.69 -11.16 13.64
CA SER A 322 -10.49 -10.22 14.42
C SER A 322 -11.77 -9.89 13.68
N THR A 323 -12.88 -9.91 14.43
CA THR A 323 -14.20 -9.56 13.90
C THR A 323 -14.36 -8.06 13.79
N ALA A 324 -13.54 -7.26 14.49
CA ALA A 324 -13.53 -5.80 14.35
C ALA A 324 -13.34 -5.41 12.88
N LYS A 325 -14.17 -4.48 12.40
CA LYS A 325 -14.03 -3.88 11.06
C LYS A 325 -12.73 -3.09 10.96
N SER A 326 -12.25 -2.87 9.74
CA SER A 326 -11.11 -1.96 9.56
C SER A 326 -11.48 -0.51 9.90
N PRO A 327 -10.49 0.36 10.18
CA PRO A 327 -10.75 1.78 10.44
C PRO A 327 -11.57 2.47 9.34
N GLN A 328 -11.37 2.08 8.07
CA GLN A 328 -12.17 2.59 6.95
C GLN A 328 -13.66 2.28 7.13
N GLN A 329 -13.99 1.01 7.42
CA GLN A 329 -15.36 0.55 7.47
C GLN A 329 -16.06 0.97 8.77
N MET A 330 -15.32 0.99 9.88
CA MET A 330 -15.80 1.58 11.13
C MET A 330 -16.13 3.06 10.96
N GLN A 331 -15.24 3.85 10.35
CA GLN A 331 -15.50 5.27 10.10
C GLN A 331 -16.76 5.45 9.24
N GLY A 332 -16.91 4.67 8.17
CA GLY A 332 -18.09 4.74 7.31
C GLY A 332 -19.38 4.45 8.05
N THR A 333 -19.38 3.42 8.90
CA THR A 333 -20.53 3.07 9.73
C THR A 333 -20.87 4.21 10.70
N ILE A 334 -19.88 4.73 11.42
CA ILE A 334 -20.07 5.79 12.42
C ILE A 334 -20.49 7.13 11.78
N ILE A 335 -19.98 7.45 10.59
CA ILE A 335 -20.40 8.64 9.84
C ILE A 335 -21.90 8.57 9.51
N LYS A 336 -22.36 7.42 9.00
CA LYS A 336 -23.76 7.23 8.56
C LYS A 336 -24.74 6.91 9.70
N THR A 337 -24.25 6.65 10.91
CA THR A 337 -25.09 6.35 12.08
C THR A 337 -24.98 7.45 13.14
N TYR A 338 -23.90 7.45 13.92
CA TYR A 338 -23.68 8.39 15.01
C TYR A 338 -23.58 9.84 14.54
N PHE A 339 -22.71 10.14 13.57
CA PHE A 339 -22.55 11.52 13.09
C PHE A 339 -23.80 12.02 12.36
N ALA A 340 -24.44 11.19 11.54
CA ALA A 340 -25.72 11.52 10.92
C ALA A 340 -26.77 11.97 11.96
N LYS A 341 -26.87 11.25 13.08
CA LYS A 341 -27.74 11.61 14.21
C LYS A 341 -27.33 12.92 14.88
N VAL A 342 -26.03 13.11 15.16
CA VAL A 342 -25.51 14.33 15.83
C VAL A 342 -25.68 15.56 14.95
N ALA A 343 -25.44 15.45 13.65
CA ALA A 343 -25.52 16.54 12.69
C ALA A 343 -26.96 16.79 12.18
N GLY A 344 -27.91 15.91 12.48
CA GLY A 344 -29.30 15.99 12.00
C GLY A 344 -29.44 15.76 10.49
N ILE A 345 -28.56 14.91 9.92
CA ILE A 345 -28.51 14.59 8.49
C ILE A 345 -29.12 13.21 8.28
N GLN A 346 -29.94 13.05 7.22
CA GLN A 346 -30.45 11.74 6.85
C GLN A 346 -29.30 10.85 6.34
N PRO A 347 -29.08 9.64 6.88
CA PRO A 347 -27.99 8.75 6.50
C PRO A 347 -27.88 8.52 4.98
N GLU A 348 -29.01 8.41 4.27
CA GLU A 348 -29.08 8.14 2.82
C GLU A 348 -28.57 9.33 1.97
N ASN A 349 -28.51 10.52 2.56
CA ASN A 349 -27.98 11.72 1.92
C ASN A 349 -26.47 11.86 2.11
N ILE A 350 -25.86 11.09 3.01
CA ILE A 350 -24.43 11.13 3.23
C ILE A 350 -23.73 10.29 2.16
N TYR A 351 -22.79 10.92 1.44
CA TYR A 351 -21.88 10.26 0.52
C TYR A 351 -20.47 10.27 1.10
N HIS A 352 -20.03 9.15 1.65
CA HIS A 352 -18.75 9.02 2.32
C HIS A 352 -17.64 8.56 1.36
N VAL A 353 -16.61 9.38 1.26
CA VAL A 353 -15.40 9.14 0.49
C VAL A 353 -14.23 8.88 1.44
N SER A 354 -13.51 7.77 1.27
CA SER A 354 -12.27 7.54 2.02
C SER A 354 -11.05 7.76 1.14
N ILE A 355 -10.03 8.46 1.65
CA ILE A 355 -8.74 8.62 0.98
C ILE A 355 -7.74 7.66 1.60
N MET A 356 -7.23 6.74 0.79
CA MET A 356 -6.47 5.59 1.24
C MET A 356 -5.13 5.46 0.50
N PRO A 357 -4.06 5.02 1.17
CA PRO A 357 -2.80 4.66 0.52
C PRO A 357 -2.88 3.28 -0.17
N CYS A 358 -4.08 2.72 -0.34
CA CYS A 358 -4.30 1.32 -0.69
C CYS A 358 -5.39 1.17 -1.75
N MET A 359 -5.15 0.32 -2.74
CA MET A 359 -6.15 -0.02 -3.74
C MET A 359 -7.05 -1.19 -3.32
N ALA A 360 -6.59 -2.09 -2.44
CA ALA A 360 -7.43 -3.17 -1.90
C ALA A 360 -8.59 -2.62 -1.04
N LYS A 361 -8.46 -1.41 -0.50
CA LYS A 361 -9.54 -0.70 0.19
C LYS A 361 -10.74 -0.39 -0.72
N LYS A 362 -10.54 -0.22 -2.03
CA LYS A 362 -11.63 -0.12 -3.02
C LYS A 362 -12.45 -1.43 -3.04
N ALA A 363 -11.78 -2.59 -3.08
CA ALA A 363 -12.45 -3.88 -3.03
C ALA A 363 -13.14 -4.14 -1.67
N GLU A 364 -12.56 -3.65 -0.57
CA GLU A 364 -13.18 -3.77 0.76
C GLU A 364 -14.49 -2.98 0.86
N ALA A 365 -14.53 -1.76 0.33
CA ALA A 365 -15.74 -0.94 0.26
C ALA A 365 -16.84 -1.55 -0.62
N ASP A 366 -16.45 -2.42 -1.56
CA ASP A 366 -17.37 -3.11 -2.47
C ASP A 366 -17.87 -4.47 -1.93
N ILE A 367 -17.52 -4.86 -0.69
CA ILE A 367 -18.02 -6.11 -0.07
C ILE A 367 -19.52 -5.95 0.26
N PRO A 368 -20.43 -6.76 -0.32
CA PRO A 368 -21.87 -6.53 -0.18
C PRO A 368 -22.43 -6.69 1.24
N THR A 369 -21.76 -7.46 2.09
CA THR A 369 -22.21 -7.77 3.46
C THR A 369 -21.62 -6.83 4.53
N ILE A 370 -20.82 -5.83 4.11
CA ILE A 370 -20.27 -4.81 5.02
C ILE A 370 -21.01 -3.51 4.74
N ASN A 371 -22.20 -3.41 5.32
CA ASN A 371 -23.20 -2.36 5.05
C ASN A 371 -24.10 -2.08 6.25
N ASP A 372 -23.54 -2.22 7.45
CA ASP A 372 -24.28 -2.23 8.72
C ASP A 372 -24.80 -0.84 9.13
N SER A 373 -24.41 0.22 8.41
CA SER A 373 -25.04 1.55 8.57
C SER A 373 -26.52 1.61 8.20
N GLY A 374 -27.04 0.63 7.46
CA GLY A 374 -28.44 0.60 7.00
C GLY A 374 -28.75 1.59 5.87
N ALA A 375 -27.74 2.34 5.39
CA ALA A 375 -27.89 3.42 4.42
C ALA A 375 -27.04 3.20 3.16
N GLY A 376 -27.13 2.00 2.58
CA GLY A 376 -26.30 1.58 1.45
C GLY A 376 -24.93 1.08 1.90
N LYS A 377 -23.86 1.41 1.17
CA LYS A 377 -22.50 1.03 1.57
C LYS A 377 -22.05 1.87 2.75
N ASP A 378 -21.28 1.31 3.68
CA ASP A 378 -20.66 2.10 4.76
C ASP A 378 -19.66 3.14 4.18
N VAL A 379 -18.99 2.78 3.09
CA VAL A 379 -18.08 3.65 2.34
C VAL A 379 -18.51 3.65 0.87
N ASP A 380 -18.94 4.80 0.36
CA ASP A 380 -19.49 4.90 -0.99
C ASP A 380 -18.39 4.90 -2.05
N LEU A 381 -17.25 5.55 -1.75
CA LEU A 381 -16.13 5.65 -2.68
C LEU A 381 -14.79 5.65 -1.95
N VAL A 382 -13.77 5.06 -2.58
CA VAL A 382 -12.39 5.10 -2.09
C VAL A 382 -11.50 5.75 -3.14
N LEU A 383 -10.78 6.81 -2.78
CA LEU A 383 -9.75 7.43 -3.62
C LEU A 383 -8.36 7.07 -3.09
N THR A 384 -7.42 6.78 -3.98
CA THR A 384 -6.02 6.61 -3.60
C THR A 384 -5.32 7.95 -3.35
N THR A 385 -4.21 7.95 -2.61
CA THR A 385 -3.33 9.14 -2.47
C THR A 385 -2.98 9.74 -3.84
N ARG A 386 -2.67 8.90 -4.84
CA ARG A 386 -2.39 9.38 -6.20
C ARG A 386 -3.61 10.00 -6.88
N GLU A 387 -4.82 9.49 -6.65
CA GLU A 387 -6.05 10.10 -7.19
C GLU A 387 -6.27 11.48 -6.57
N LEU A 388 -6.14 11.60 -5.24
CA LEU A 388 -6.16 12.90 -4.56
C LEU A 388 -5.16 13.88 -5.18
N ILE A 389 -3.88 13.51 -5.31
CA ILE A 389 -2.84 14.39 -5.87
C ILE A 389 -3.19 14.84 -7.30
N ARG A 390 -3.69 13.92 -8.14
CA ARG A 390 -4.13 14.25 -9.49
C ARG A 390 -5.32 15.22 -9.48
N GLN A 391 -6.22 15.10 -8.51
CA GLN A 391 -7.34 16.03 -8.36
C GLN A 391 -6.88 17.41 -7.89
N CYS A 392 -5.97 17.49 -6.93
CA CYS A 392 -5.41 18.78 -6.50
C CYS A 392 -4.79 19.54 -7.68
N ARG A 393 -4.09 18.81 -8.56
CA ARG A 393 -3.52 19.35 -9.80
C ARG A 393 -4.57 19.79 -10.79
N SER A 394 -5.62 19.00 -11.03
CA SER A 394 -6.67 19.37 -11.99
C SER A 394 -7.43 20.63 -11.56
N MET A 395 -7.53 20.86 -10.25
CA MET A 395 -8.16 22.04 -9.65
C MET A 395 -7.20 23.22 -9.43
N ASN A 396 -5.92 23.08 -9.79
CA ASN A 396 -4.87 24.09 -9.58
C ASN A 396 -4.79 24.58 -8.12
N ILE A 397 -4.92 23.68 -7.14
CA ILE A 397 -4.80 24.02 -5.72
C ILE A 397 -3.34 24.41 -5.41
N ASP A 398 -3.14 25.65 -4.97
CA ASP A 398 -1.84 26.13 -4.51
C ASP A 398 -1.69 25.92 -2.99
N PHE A 399 -1.11 24.78 -2.64
CA PHE A 399 -0.88 24.42 -1.24
C PHE A 399 0.06 25.38 -0.49
N SER A 400 0.90 26.14 -1.20
CA SER A 400 1.78 27.11 -0.54
C SER A 400 0.98 28.26 0.09
N SER A 401 -0.12 28.64 -0.56
CA SER A 401 -1.01 29.72 -0.14
C SER A 401 -2.09 29.32 0.86
N LEU A 402 -2.36 28.02 1.04
CA LEU A 402 -3.41 27.55 1.94
C LEU A 402 -3.05 27.83 3.41
N GLU A 403 -4.01 28.41 4.13
CA GLU A 403 -4.03 28.45 5.58
C GLU A 403 -4.43 27.07 6.13
N GLU A 404 -3.97 26.74 7.33
CA GLU A 404 -4.31 25.46 7.95
C GLU A 404 -5.73 25.47 8.50
N GLU A 405 -6.46 24.39 8.25
CA GLU A 405 -7.80 24.17 8.79
C GLU A 405 -7.85 22.90 9.64
N GLU A 406 -8.72 22.90 10.65
CA GLU A 406 -8.91 21.74 11.53
C GLU A 406 -9.89 20.74 10.93
N PHE A 407 -9.71 19.47 11.30
CA PHE A 407 -10.70 18.42 11.04
C PHE A 407 -12.03 18.75 11.73
N ASP A 408 -13.13 18.29 11.14
CA ASP A 408 -14.47 18.47 11.71
C ASP A 408 -14.69 17.60 12.94
N SER A 409 -15.48 18.10 13.89
CA SER A 409 -15.87 17.38 15.12
C SER A 409 -17.39 17.18 15.15
N PRO A 410 -17.89 16.04 15.69
CA PRO A 410 -17.14 14.91 16.20
C PRO A 410 -16.50 14.09 15.07
N LEU A 411 -15.58 13.17 15.40
CA LEU A 411 -14.84 12.25 14.50
C LEU A 411 -13.54 12.81 13.90
N GLY A 412 -13.07 13.96 14.38
CA GLY A 412 -11.90 14.67 13.86
C GLY A 412 -10.62 14.41 14.64
N THR A 413 -10.73 13.98 15.90
CA THR A 413 -9.57 13.78 16.76
C THR A 413 -9.06 12.34 16.71
N GLY A 414 -7.75 12.16 16.50
CA GLY A 414 -7.07 10.88 16.62
C GLY A 414 -5.86 10.97 17.56
N THR A 415 -5.48 9.86 18.17
CA THR A 415 -4.29 9.79 19.03
C THR A 415 -3.05 9.35 18.26
N GLY A 416 -1.88 9.49 18.89
CA GLY A 416 -0.62 8.94 18.38
C GLY A 416 -0.67 7.44 18.12
N ALA A 417 -1.47 6.67 18.88
CA ALA A 417 -1.74 5.26 18.61
C ALA A 417 -2.46 5.07 17.27
N GLY A 418 -3.50 5.86 16.98
CA GLY A 418 -4.16 5.87 15.68
C GLY A 418 -3.25 6.32 14.53
N VAL A 419 -2.32 7.25 14.76
CA VAL A 419 -1.37 7.74 13.74
C VAL A 419 -0.42 6.63 13.25
N ILE A 420 0.11 5.80 14.15
CA ILE A 420 1.11 4.78 13.80
C ILE A 420 0.51 3.57 13.06
N PHE A 421 -0.82 3.44 12.94
CA PHE A 421 -1.47 2.38 12.13
C PHE A 421 -0.92 2.26 10.70
N GLY A 422 -0.46 3.38 10.14
CA GLY A 422 0.09 3.38 8.79
C GLY A 422 1.42 2.63 8.65
N ALA A 423 2.12 2.35 9.75
CA ALA A 423 3.38 1.63 9.82
C ALA A 423 3.17 0.18 10.24
N THR A 424 3.99 -0.72 9.69
CA THR A 424 4.05 -2.12 10.17
C THR A 424 4.45 -2.15 11.65
N GLY A 425 3.67 -2.88 12.46
CA GLY A 425 3.80 -2.95 13.92
C GLY A 425 3.03 -1.87 14.66
N GLY A 426 2.51 -0.86 13.97
CA GLY A 426 1.77 0.22 14.63
C GLY A 426 0.40 -0.19 15.17
N VAL A 427 -0.27 -1.15 14.51
CA VAL A 427 -1.58 -1.67 14.98
C VAL A 427 -1.38 -2.49 16.25
N MET A 428 -0.40 -3.40 16.24
CA MET A 428 0.00 -4.19 17.40
C MET A 428 0.41 -3.28 18.56
N GLU A 429 1.23 -2.26 18.30
CA GLU A 429 1.66 -1.31 19.33
C GLU A 429 0.47 -0.56 19.95
N ALA A 430 -0.43 -0.05 19.12
CA ALA A 430 -1.63 0.66 19.56
C ALA A 430 -2.58 -0.25 20.36
N ALA A 431 -2.77 -1.50 19.93
CA ALA A 431 -3.58 -2.49 20.61
C ALA A 431 -3.01 -2.83 21.99
N LEU A 432 -1.71 -3.12 22.07
CA LEU A 432 -1.03 -3.46 23.33
C LEU A 432 -1.06 -2.31 24.33
N ARG A 433 -0.91 -1.07 23.88
CA ARG A 433 -1.09 0.14 24.72
C ARG A 433 -2.45 0.16 25.42
N SER A 434 -3.53 -0.12 24.69
CA SER A 434 -4.88 -0.13 25.25
C SER A 434 -5.17 -1.40 26.07
N CYS A 435 -4.75 -2.59 25.61
CA CYS A 435 -4.89 -3.82 26.37
C CYS A 435 -4.21 -3.74 27.74
N TYR A 436 -3.01 -3.14 27.81
CA TYR A 436 -2.31 -2.95 29.08
C TYR A 436 -3.12 -2.08 30.04
N TYR A 437 -3.70 -0.98 29.56
CA TYR A 437 -4.56 -0.11 30.37
C TYR A 437 -5.83 -0.84 30.83
N LEU A 438 -6.53 -1.52 29.93
CA LEU A 438 -7.77 -2.23 30.24
C LEU A 438 -7.59 -3.31 31.32
N VAL A 439 -6.42 -3.95 31.38
CA VAL A 439 -6.12 -4.98 32.39
C VAL A 439 -5.57 -4.37 33.69
N THR A 440 -4.73 -3.35 33.63
CA THR A 440 -3.99 -2.85 34.80
C THR A 440 -4.57 -1.58 35.43
N GLY A 441 -5.46 -0.88 34.71
CA GLY A 441 -5.98 0.45 35.06
C GLY A 441 -4.93 1.57 34.97
N LYS A 442 -3.77 1.33 34.34
CA LYS A 442 -2.69 2.31 34.19
C LYS A 442 -2.08 2.23 32.79
N ASN A 443 -1.64 3.36 32.27
CA ASN A 443 -0.92 3.39 31.00
C ASN A 443 0.47 2.77 31.16
N ALA A 444 0.87 1.96 30.18
CA ALA A 444 2.27 1.62 29.99
C ALA A 444 3.06 2.87 29.54
N ASP A 445 4.39 2.79 29.56
CA ASP A 445 5.19 3.74 28.78
C ASP A 445 4.79 3.61 27.29
N ALA A 446 4.56 4.73 26.60
CA ALA A 446 4.08 4.70 25.22
C ALA A 446 5.08 4.01 24.26
N ASP A 447 6.36 4.00 24.61
CA ASP A 447 7.43 3.35 23.86
C ASP A 447 7.83 1.97 24.46
N ALA A 448 7.04 1.43 25.41
CA ALA A 448 7.24 0.11 26.02
C ALA A 448 7.29 -1.03 24.99
N PHE A 449 6.61 -0.86 23.85
CA PHE A 449 6.49 -1.87 22.81
C PHE A 449 7.35 -1.52 21.58
N LYS A 450 8.46 -0.80 21.73
CA LYS A 450 9.32 -0.46 20.58
C LYS A 450 9.92 -1.67 19.85
N GLU A 451 9.97 -2.84 20.49
CA GLU A 451 10.56 -4.08 19.93
C GLU A 451 9.80 -4.63 18.72
N ILE A 452 8.51 -4.30 18.59
CA ILE A 452 7.69 -4.69 17.44
C ILE A 452 7.85 -3.76 16.23
N ARG A 453 8.56 -2.62 16.36
CA ARG A 453 8.86 -1.70 15.27
C ARG A 453 9.96 -2.25 14.35
N GLY A 454 9.98 -1.82 13.09
CA GLY A 454 11.06 -2.14 12.14
C GLY A 454 10.55 -2.64 10.79
N MET A 455 11.47 -3.15 9.97
CA MET A 455 11.18 -3.63 8.61
C MET A 455 11.44 -5.13 8.39
N ASP A 456 12.03 -5.82 9.37
CA ASP A 456 12.33 -7.25 9.27
C ASP A 456 11.07 -8.10 9.08
N GLY A 457 11.21 -9.21 8.34
CA GLY A 457 10.10 -9.93 7.73
C GLY A 457 8.96 -10.31 8.68
N TRP A 458 9.23 -11.17 9.66
CA TRP A 458 8.35 -11.34 10.83
C TRP A 458 9.15 -10.98 12.09
N ARG A 459 8.49 -10.45 13.11
CA ARG A 459 9.12 -10.12 14.39
C ARG A 459 8.26 -10.65 15.50
N GLU A 460 8.90 -11.10 16.56
CA GLU A 460 8.26 -11.75 17.70
C GLU A 460 8.55 -10.93 18.95
N SER A 461 7.57 -10.80 19.84
CA SER A 461 7.76 -10.19 21.15
C SER A 461 6.90 -10.91 22.18
N SER A 462 7.44 -11.06 23.39
CA SER A 462 6.71 -11.59 24.54
C SER A 462 6.53 -10.47 25.55
N ILE A 463 5.28 -10.17 25.88
CA ILE A 463 4.92 -9.00 26.68
C ILE A 463 4.15 -9.47 27.90
N ASP A 464 4.62 -9.07 29.08
CA ASP A 464 3.92 -9.35 30.33
C ASP A 464 2.85 -8.28 30.61
N ILE A 465 1.58 -8.69 30.61
CA ILE A 465 0.46 -7.86 31.05
C ILE A 465 -0.11 -8.50 32.31
N ASN A 466 0.07 -7.85 33.45
CA ASN A 466 -0.45 -8.29 34.76
C ASN A 466 -0.13 -9.77 35.11
N ASN A 467 1.14 -10.17 34.97
CA ASN A 467 1.64 -11.54 35.18
C ASN A 467 1.13 -12.59 34.17
N THR A 468 0.52 -12.17 33.06
CA THR A 468 0.21 -13.03 31.91
C THR A 468 1.17 -12.68 30.78
N THR A 469 2.01 -13.63 30.38
CA THR A 469 2.90 -13.47 29.24
C THR A 469 2.10 -13.69 27.95
N ILE A 470 2.04 -12.64 27.12
CA ILE A 470 1.37 -12.64 25.82
C ILE A 470 2.44 -12.74 24.73
N LYS A 471 2.31 -13.75 23.87
CA LYS A 471 3.19 -13.93 22.71
C LYS A 471 2.59 -13.24 21.50
N THR A 472 3.31 -12.28 20.95
CA THR A 472 2.88 -11.50 19.80
C THR A 472 3.80 -11.67 18.61
N ALA A 473 3.26 -11.50 17.41
CA ALA A 473 4.06 -11.37 16.20
C ALA A 473 3.57 -10.22 15.30
N VAL A 474 4.49 -9.59 14.59
CA VAL A 474 4.21 -8.60 13.55
C VAL A 474 4.81 -9.07 12.25
N VAL A 475 3.99 -9.10 11.21
CA VAL A 475 4.38 -9.56 9.89
C VAL A 475 4.37 -8.43 8.88
N ASN A 476 5.51 -8.26 8.23
CA ASN A 476 5.73 -7.31 7.18
C ASN A 476 5.72 -8.00 5.80
N GLY A 477 4.59 -7.91 5.08
CA GLY A 477 4.44 -8.44 3.73
C GLY A 477 3.89 -9.87 3.65
N LEU A 478 3.17 -10.17 2.58
CA LEU A 478 2.47 -11.46 2.41
C LEU A 478 3.40 -12.68 2.27
N GLY A 479 4.59 -12.52 1.70
CA GLY A 479 5.57 -13.61 1.64
C GLY A 479 6.06 -14.04 3.02
N ASN A 480 6.16 -13.10 3.97
CA ASN A 480 6.48 -13.42 5.36
C ASN A 480 5.25 -13.94 6.10
N ALA A 481 4.04 -13.49 5.76
CA ALA A 481 2.80 -14.05 6.28
C ALA A 481 2.65 -15.53 5.92
N ARG A 482 3.01 -15.91 4.68
CA ARG A 482 3.06 -17.31 4.26
C ARG A 482 3.97 -18.14 5.16
N LYS A 483 5.21 -17.68 5.36
CA LYS A 483 6.19 -18.35 6.23
C LYS A 483 5.66 -18.46 7.66
N LEU A 484 5.02 -17.42 8.18
CA LEU A 484 4.43 -17.41 9.52
C LEU A 484 3.37 -18.49 9.67
N ILE A 485 2.41 -18.51 8.75
CA ILE A 485 1.30 -19.45 8.79
C ILE A 485 1.81 -20.89 8.65
N GLU A 486 2.76 -21.13 7.75
CA GLU A 486 3.36 -22.46 7.60
C GLU A 486 4.07 -22.93 8.87
N ALA A 487 4.73 -22.04 9.61
CA ALA A 487 5.35 -22.36 10.89
C ALA A 487 4.30 -22.64 12.00
N LEU A 488 3.21 -21.85 12.04
CA LEU A 488 2.06 -22.09 12.93
C LEU A 488 1.42 -23.46 12.68
N LEU A 489 1.12 -23.78 11.42
CA LEU A 489 0.46 -25.04 11.04
C LEU A 489 1.34 -26.27 11.33
N LYS A 490 2.67 -26.11 11.34
CA LYS A 490 3.62 -27.16 11.74
C LYS A 490 3.82 -27.26 13.26
N GLY A 491 3.28 -26.33 14.03
CA GLY A 491 3.51 -26.23 15.48
C GLY A 491 4.92 -25.80 15.86
N GLU A 492 5.67 -25.17 14.94
CA GLU A 492 7.03 -24.67 15.20
C GLU A 492 7.02 -23.41 16.07
N VAL A 493 5.95 -22.61 15.97
CA VAL A 493 5.73 -21.39 16.73
C VAL A 493 4.27 -21.32 17.21
N GLN A 494 4.03 -20.51 18.24
CA GLN A 494 2.69 -20.27 18.78
C GLN A 494 2.60 -18.83 19.30
N TYR A 495 1.53 -18.13 18.90
CA TYR A 495 1.25 -16.75 19.31
C TYR A 495 -0.17 -16.63 19.84
N ASP A 496 -0.42 -15.57 20.60
CA ASP A 496 -1.73 -15.18 21.06
C ASP A 496 -2.34 -14.12 20.13
N PHE A 497 -1.53 -13.16 19.65
CA PHE A 497 -1.97 -12.06 18.79
C PHE A 497 -0.95 -11.75 17.69
N VAL A 498 -1.42 -11.62 16.45
CA VAL A 498 -0.55 -11.43 15.27
C VAL A 498 -1.07 -10.32 14.37
N GLU A 499 -0.24 -9.29 14.16
CA GLU A 499 -0.47 -8.27 13.14
C GLU A 499 0.07 -8.74 11.79
N VAL A 500 -0.72 -8.58 10.73
CA VAL A 500 -0.26 -8.85 9.36
C VAL A 500 -0.59 -7.70 8.42
N MET A 501 0.46 -7.12 7.84
CA MET A 501 0.35 -6.13 6.78
C MET A 501 0.76 -6.73 5.44
N ALA A 502 -0.07 -6.57 4.41
CA ALA A 502 0.23 -7.12 3.09
C ALA A 502 1.39 -6.41 2.37
N CYS A 503 1.54 -5.10 2.57
CA CYS A 503 2.54 -4.29 1.90
C CYS A 503 3.80 -4.16 2.76
N PRO A 504 5.01 -4.23 2.17
CA PRO A 504 6.25 -3.90 2.87
C PRO A 504 6.17 -2.53 3.57
N GLY A 505 6.52 -2.51 4.85
CA GLY A 505 6.46 -1.36 5.77
C GLY A 505 5.08 -0.91 6.20
N GLY A 506 4.02 -1.63 5.83
CA GLY A 506 2.64 -1.29 6.18
C GLY A 506 1.97 -0.42 5.12
N CYS A 507 0.97 0.37 5.52
CA CYS A 507 0.21 1.21 4.60
C CYS A 507 1.04 2.34 3.97
N VAL A 508 2.14 2.77 4.59
CA VAL A 508 3.08 3.76 4.00
C VAL A 508 3.73 3.29 2.70
N GLY A 509 3.87 1.98 2.50
CA GLY A 509 4.30 1.35 1.24
C GLY A 509 3.12 0.83 0.39
N GLY A 510 1.91 1.30 0.67
CA GLY A 510 0.68 0.79 0.07
C GLY A 510 0.57 1.08 -1.43
N GLY A 511 -0.11 0.19 -2.17
CA GLY A 511 -0.25 0.27 -3.62
C GLY A 511 -0.97 1.52 -4.17
N GLY A 512 -1.52 2.38 -3.30
CA GLY A 512 -2.15 3.67 -3.63
C GLY A 512 -1.25 4.90 -3.46
N GLN A 513 -0.04 4.74 -2.91
CA GLN A 513 0.91 5.83 -2.65
C GLN A 513 1.59 6.39 -3.92
N PRO A 514 2.17 7.61 -3.88
CA PRO A 514 2.99 8.13 -4.97
C PRO A 514 4.10 7.16 -5.38
N ILE A 515 4.44 7.18 -6.67
CA ILE A 515 5.44 6.28 -7.24
C ILE A 515 6.71 7.07 -7.53
N HIS A 516 7.77 6.78 -6.78
CA HIS A 516 9.13 7.20 -7.06
C HIS A 516 9.85 6.13 -7.88
N LEU A 517 10.80 6.55 -8.72
CA LEU A 517 11.45 5.64 -9.64
C LEU A 517 12.50 4.82 -8.91
N ASP A 518 12.21 3.53 -8.72
CA ASP A 518 13.11 2.54 -8.10
C ASP A 518 13.33 2.72 -6.58
N GLU A 519 12.53 3.59 -5.97
CA GLU A 519 12.53 3.90 -4.53
C GLU A 519 11.10 3.75 -3.98
N GLU A 520 10.95 3.19 -2.78
CA GLU A 520 9.63 2.98 -2.16
C GLU A 520 9.22 4.11 -1.20
N GLU A 521 10.18 4.90 -0.69
CA GLU A 521 10.01 5.93 0.38
C GLU A 521 9.39 5.39 1.69
N THR A 522 9.37 4.07 1.85
CA THR A 522 8.65 3.40 2.94
C THR A 522 9.23 3.73 4.32
N GLU A 523 10.56 3.80 4.42
CA GLU A 523 11.26 4.09 5.68
C GLU A 523 11.01 5.52 6.15
N ASP A 524 11.26 6.52 5.30
CA ASP A 524 11.04 7.94 5.59
C ASP A 524 9.59 8.24 5.99
N ARG A 525 8.63 7.67 5.24
CA ARG A 525 7.20 7.80 5.56
C ARG A 525 6.85 7.17 6.91
N ARG A 526 7.46 6.04 7.26
CA ARG A 526 7.25 5.34 8.53
C ARG A 526 7.81 6.14 9.70
N GLU A 527 9.03 6.63 9.59
CA GLU A 527 9.67 7.45 10.64
C GLU A 527 8.87 8.71 10.91
N TYR A 528 8.30 9.32 9.87
CA TYR A 528 7.43 10.46 10.04
C TYR A 528 6.16 10.15 10.86
N LEU A 529 5.50 9.00 10.66
CA LEU A 529 4.35 8.61 11.49
C LEU A 529 4.75 8.47 12.98
N TYR A 530 5.90 7.87 13.27
CA TYR A 530 6.38 7.77 14.65
C TYR A 530 6.76 9.12 15.23
N SER A 531 7.29 10.04 14.42
CA SER A 531 7.55 11.42 14.87
C SER A 531 6.25 12.15 15.24
N LEU A 532 5.15 11.88 14.53
CA LEU A 532 3.84 12.44 14.85
C LEU A 532 3.28 11.86 16.15
N ASP A 533 3.41 10.55 16.39
CA ASP A 533 3.03 9.93 17.68
C ASP A 533 3.83 10.48 18.86
N GLN A 534 5.16 10.63 18.70
CA GLN A 534 6.01 11.20 19.75
C GLN A 534 5.62 12.62 20.17
N ASN A 535 5.13 13.41 19.21
CA ASN A 535 4.71 14.80 19.43
C ASN A 535 3.19 14.94 19.69
N ALA A 536 2.44 13.83 19.70
CA ALA A 536 1.00 13.87 19.91
C ALA A 536 0.65 14.16 21.37
N PRO A 537 -0.36 15.01 21.64
CA PRO A 537 -0.80 15.30 23.01
C PRO A 537 -1.44 14.08 23.68
N LEU A 538 -2.06 13.20 22.90
CA LEU A 538 -2.65 11.93 23.33
C LEU A 538 -1.99 10.80 22.54
N ARG A 539 -1.50 9.77 23.22
CA ARG A 539 -0.77 8.64 22.61
C ARG A 539 -1.46 7.29 22.78
N PHE A 540 -2.62 7.26 23.44
CA PHE A 540 -3.36 6.05 23.74
C PHE A 540 -4.80 6.15 23.25
N SER A 541 -5.28 5.19 22.46
CA SER A 541 -6.60 5.23 21.82
C SER A 541 -7.76 5.43 22.80
N HIS A 542 -7.68 4.80 23.99
CA HIS A 542 -8.70 4.91 25.04
C HIS A 542 -8.73 6.29 25.74
N GLU A 543 -7.76 7.17 25.50
CA GLU A 543 -7.74 8.55 26.00
C GLU A 543 -8.38 9.54 25.03
N ASN A 544 -8.76 9.10 23.83
CA ASN A 544 -9.39 9.96 22.84
C ASN A 544 -10.78 10.43 23.34
N PRO A 545 -10.98 11.74 23.60
CA PRO A 545 -12.22 12.23 24.21
C PRO A 545 -13.44 12.04 23.29
N GLU A 546 -13.27 12.13 21.96
CA GLU A 546 -14.37 11.90 21.03
C GLU A 546 -14.75 10.42 20.95
N ILE A 547 -13.79 9.50 21.13
CA ILE A 547 -14.08 8.06 21.22
C ILE A 547 -14.84 7.74 22.49
N GLN A 548 -14.38 8.25 23.64
CA GLN A 548 -15.07 8.09 24.92
C GLN A 548 -16.52 8.57 24.83
N LYS A 549 -16.72 9.75 24.23
CA LYS A 549 -18.04 10.31 24.02
C LYS A 549 -18.90 9.48 23.07
N THR A 550 -18.35 8.92 22.01
CA THR A 550 -19.11 8.04 21.10
C THR A 550 -19.55 6.75 21.79
N TYR A 551 -18.73 6.17 22.67
CA TYR A 551 -19.18 5.07 23.51
C TYR A 551 -20.25 5.52 24.51
N GLU A 552 -20.03 6.61 25.24
CA GLU A 552 -20.99 7.10 26.24
C GLU A 552 -22.37 7.45 25.64
N ASP A 553 -22.38 8.18 24.52
CA ASP A 553 -23.60 8.73 23.91
C ASP A 553 -24.32 7.71 23.00
N PHE A 554 -23.62 6.68 22.51
CA PHE A 554 -24.11 5.83 21.43
C PHE A 554 -23.80 4.35 21.57
N LEU A 555 -22.52 3.94 21.58
CA LEU A 555 -22.13 2.52 21.49
C LEU A 555 -22.14 1.78 22.85
N GLU A 556 -22.35 2.49 23.95
CA GLU A 556 -22.26 2.05 25.35
C GLU A 556 -20.83 1.69 25.79
N LYS A 557 -20.30 0.58 25.29
CA LYS A 557 -18.95 0.06 25.62
C LYS A 557 -18.41 -0.80 24.47
N PRO A 558 -17.08 -1.03 24.41
CA PRO A 558 -16.52 -2.01 23.49
C PRO A 558 -17.18 -3.38 23.69
N LEU A 559 -17.41 -4.10 22.59
CA LEU A 559 -18.13 -5.38 22.54
C LEU A 559 -19.57 -5.35 23.09
N SER A 560 -20.21 -4.17 23.18
CA SER A 560 -21.66 -4.11 23.43
C SER A 560 -22.42 -4.73 22.26
N HIS A 561 -23.73 -4.98 22.44
CA HIS A 561 -24.56 -5.51 21.36
C HIS A 561 -24.56 -4.58 20.13
N LEU A 562 -24.73 -3.26 20.35
CA LEU A 562 -24.75 -2.29 19.27
C LEU A 562 -23.36 -2.10 18.64
N ALA A 563 -22.30 -2.09 19.43
CA ALA A 563 -20.93 -2.04 18.90
C ALA A 563 -20.64 -3.28 18.03
N HIS A 564 -21.06 -4.46 18.47
CA HIS A 564 -20.88 -5.69 17.70
C HIS A 564 -21.71 -5.71 16.41
N GLU A 565 -22.93 -5.17 16.41
CA GLU A 565 -23.76 -5.05 15.21
C GLU A 565 -23.16 -4.09 14.18
N LEU A 566 -22.66 -2.93 14.63
CA LEU A 566 -22.20 -1.87 13.73
C LEU A 566 -20.72 -1.99 13.34
N LEU A 567 -19.87 -2.42 14.27
CA LEU A 567 -18.41 -2.30 14.15
C LEU A 567 -17.71 -3.62 13.90
N HIS A 568 -18.42 -4.75 13.86
CA HIS A 568 -17.84 -6.05 13.57
C HIS A 568 -18.36 -6.62 12.26
N THR A 569 -17.63 -7.58 11.69
CA THR A 569 -18.00 -8.25 10.43
C THR A 569 -17.82 -9.76 10.57
N ASP A 570 -18.71 -10.50 9.92
CA ASP A 570 -18.55 -11.93 9.71
C ASP A 570 -17.68 -12.19 8.48
N HIS A 571 -16.44 -12.66 8.70
CA HIS A 571 -15.53 -13.01 7.61
C HIS A 571 -15.99 -14.25 6.84
N THR A 572 -16.94 -15.05 7.32
CA THR A 572 -17.47 -16.23 6.62
C THR A 572 -18.65 -15.91 5.70
N ALA A 573 -19.29 -14.75 5.88
CA ALA A 573 -20.45 -14.31 5.10
C ALA A 573 -20.14 -13.95 3.63
N TRP A 574 -18.86 -13.82 3.26
CA TRP A 574 -18.42 -13.48 1.91
C TRP A 574 -17.18 -14.28 1.51
N THR A 575 -16.95 -14.46 0.20
CA THR A 575 -15.85 -15.28 -0.32
C THR A 575 -14.91 -14.49 -1.22
N VAL A 576 -13.72 -15.04 -1.47
CA VAL A 576 -12.76 -14.48 -2.44
C VAL A 576 -12.46 -15.51 -3.52
N PRO A 577 -12.04 -15.07 -4.73
CA PRO A 577 -11.57 -15.99 -5.75
C PRO A 577 -10.45 -16.89 -5.23
N GLY A 578 -10.52 -18.17 -5.57
CA GLY A 578 -9.52 -19.17 -5.15
C GLY A 578 -9.73 -19.80 -3.77
N THR A 579 -10.73 -19.37 -2.99
CA THR A 579 -11.12 -20.08 -1.76
C THR A 579 -11.47 -21.53 -2.10
N LYS A 580 -10.61 -22.47 -1.72
CA LYS A 580 -10.92 -23.90 -1.82
C LYS A 580 -12.10 -24.17 -0.88
N LYS A 581 -13.21 -24.70 -1.39
CA LYS A 581 -14.31 -25.16 -0.54
C LYS A 581 -13.73 -26.21 0.41
N ILE A 582 -13.73 -25.92 1.71
CA ILE A 582 -13.50 -26.92 2.74
C ILE A 582 -14.55 -27.99 2.48
N LYS A 583 -14.12 -29.22 2.18
CA LYS A 583 -15.07 -30.33 2.06
C LYS A 583 -15.75 -30.43 3.43
N PRO A 584 -17.09 -30.39 3.52
CA PRO A 584 -17.75 -30.74 4.77
C PRO A 584 -17.30 -32.16 5.14
N GLU A 585 -16.86 -32.34 6.38
CA GLU A 585 -16.57 -33.66 6.95
C GLU A 585 -17.81 -34.56 6.98
#